data_AF-A0A6N8BEC7-F1
#
_entry.id   AF-A0A6N8BEC7-F1
#
_cell.length_a   1.000
_cell.length_b   1.000
_cell.length_c   1.000
_cell.angle_alpha   90.00
_cell.angle_beta   90.00
_cell.angle_gamma   90.00
#
_symmetry.space_group_name_H-M   'P 1'
#
loop_
_entity.id
_entity.type
_entity.pdbx_description
1 polymer ?
#
loop_
_entity_poly.entity_id
_entity_poly.type
_entity_poly.pdbx_seq_one_letter_code
_entity_poly.pdbx_strand_id
1 'polypeptide(L)'
;MEGRFKMSSILISLLILVILVLILYYTGILEKLLKRPEVKEVQLPYKKRTYLLTKAERSFYEVLNSIAKKQNLKVFTKVRIADLLYLPKKVNNRTSYQNRINSKHIDFVICDTVHIMPLIAVELDDSSHQQAKRVHRDEFVNKAFKDAGLPLLRIPVKQSYSVIELTGEIDRILSPAQNEVAAAPEHVKTRT
;
A
#
# COMPACT_ATOMS: atom_id res chain seq x y z
N MET A 1 -25.69 81.85 18.69
CA MET A 1 -24.49 81.05 18.32
C MET A 1 -24.43 79.68 19.02
N GLU A 2 -25.02 79.51 20.20
CA GLU A 2 -24.96 78.26 20.98
C GLU A 2 -25.60 77.01 20.32
N GLY A 3 -26.67 77.17 19.54
CA GLY A 3 -27.36 76.05 18.90
C GLY A 3 -26.53 75.31 17.84
N ARG A 4 -25.66 76.03 17.12
CA ARG A 4 -24.78 75.42 16.10
C ARG A 4 -23.66 74.59 16.73
N PHE A 5 -23.15 75.01 17.90
CA PHE A 5 -22.12 74.29 18.64
C PHE A 5 -22.66 73.00 19.28
N LYS A 6 -23.88 73.03 19.83
CA LYS A 6 -24.55 71.83 20.35
C LYS A 6 -24.83 70.81 19.24
N MET A 7 -25.28 71.26 18.08
CA MET A 7 -25.57 70.40 16.93
C MET A 7 -24.32 69.72 16.36
N SER A 8 -23.18 70.43 16.27
CA SER A 8 -21.90 69.83 15.87
C SER A 8 -21.40 68.78 16.87
N SER A 9 -21.53 69.03 18.17
CA SER A 9 -21.12 68.05 19.21
C SER A 9 -21.98 66.79 19.20
N ILE A 10 -23.29 66.92 18.93
CA ILE A 10 -24.19 65.77 18.76
C ILE A 10 -23.80 64.94 17.52
N LEU A 11 -23.51 65.60 16.40
CA LEU A 11 -23.08 64.92 15.17
C LEU A 11 -21.75 64.19 15.34
N ILE A 12 -20.77 64.81 16.03
CA ILE A 12 -19.48 64.16 16.35
C ILE A 12 -19.68 62.97 17.28
N SER A 13 -20.54 63.10 18.31
CA SER A 13 -20.85 62.00 19.23
C SER A 13 -21.51 60.82 18.52
N LEU A 14 -22.45 61.07 17.60
CA LEU A 14 -23.08 60.03 16.77
C LEU A 14 -22.06 59.37 15.83
N LEU A 15 -21.16 60.14 15.22
CA LEU A 15 -20.10 59.60 14.36
C LEU A 15 -19.16 58.67 15.14
N ILE A 16 -18.74 59.08 16.35
CA ILE A 16 -17.91 58.26 17.24
C ILE A 16 -18.62 56.95 17.60
N LEU A 17 -19.93 57.03 17.93
CA LEU A 17 -20.72 55.85 18.26
C LEU A 17 -20.79 54.86 17.08
N VAL A 18 -21.01 55.36 15.86
CA VAL A 18 -21.05 54.51 14.65
C VAL A 18 -19.71 53.85 14.39
N ILE A 19 -18.60 54.60 14.50
CA ILE A 19 -17.25 54.05 14.33
C ILE A 19 -16.98 52.97 15.38
N LEU A 20 -17.38 53.19 16.63
CA LEU A 20 -17.19 52.21 17.71
C LEU A 20 -17.97 50.92 17.43
N VAL A 21 -19.22 51.01 16.96
CA VAL A 21 -20.02 49.84 16.56
C VAL A 21 -19.37 49.07 15.41
N LEU A 22 -18.84 49.80 14.41
CA LEU A 22 -18.13 49.17 13.28
C LEU A 22 -16.85 48.47 13.74
N ILE A 23 -16.07 49.07 14.63
CA ILE A 23 -14.87 48.44 15.19
C ILE A 23 -15.24 47.13 15.89
N LEU A 24 -16.25 47.14 16.76
CA LEU A 24 -16.71 45.93 17.46
C LEU A 24 -17.22 44.85 16.49
N TYR A 25 -17.91 45.27 15.42
CA TYR A 25 -18.37 44.36 14.37
C TYR A 25 -17.19 43.71 13.63
N TYR A 26 -16.22 44.51 13.19
CA TYR A 26 -15.06 44.01 12.45
C TYR A 26 -14.10 43.18 13.34
N THR A 27 -13.90 43.53 14.61
CA THR A 27 -13.09 42.71 15.54
C THR A 27 -13.74 41.35 15.80
N GLY A 28 -15.06 41.28 15.95
CA GLY A 28 -15.78 40.01 16.12
C GLY A 28 -15.72 39.09 14.90
N ILE A 29 -15.68 39.65 13.68
CA ILE A 29 -15.45 38.88 12.45
C ILE A 29 -13.99 38.44 12.34
N LEU A 30 -13.06 39.33 12.64
CA LEU A 30 -11.63 39.05 12.59
C LEU A 30 -11.24 37.91 13.54
N GLU A 31 -11.79 37.89 14.76
CA GLU A 31 -11.60 36.78 15.70
C GLU A 31 -12.10 35.44 15.14
N LYS A 32 -13.25 35.42 14.44
CA LYS A 32 -13.79 34.20 13.82
C LYS A 32 -12.95 33.72 12.64
N LEU A 33 -12.40 34.65 11.85
CA LEU A 33 -11.54 34.34 10.71
C LEU A 33 -10.14 33.88 11.13
N LEU A 34 -9.61 34.43 12.24
CA LEU A 34 -8.30 34.05 12.80
C LEU A 34 -8.36 32.83 13.71
N LYS A 35 -9.52 32.50 14.30
CA LYS A 35 -9.72 31.24 15.03
C LYS A 35 -9.64 30.07 14.07
N ARG A 36 -8.43 29.50 13.97
CA ARG A 36 -8.24 28.19 13.35
C ARG A 36 -9.10 27.17 14.09
N PRO A 37 -9.76 26.23 13.39
CA PRO A 37 -10.46 25.15 14.06
C PRO A 37 -9.49 24.47 15.01
N GLU A 38 -9.84 24.46 16.29
CA GLU A 38 -9.10 23.74 17.31
C GLU A 38 -9.10 22.27 16.91
N VAL A 39 -7.94 21.78 16.44
CA VAL A 39 -7.77 20.37 16.13
C VAL A 39 -7.75 19.66 17.47
N LYS A 40 -8.93 19.19 17.91
CA LYS A 40 -9.01 18.31 19.07
C LYS A 40 -8.08 17.13 18.79
N GLU A 41 -7.04 16.98 19.62
CA GLU A 41 -6.18 15.80 19.58
C GLU A 41 -7.02 14.57 19.96
N VAL A 42 -7.65 13.97 18.96
CA VAL A 42 -8.33 12.69 19.11
C VAL A 42 -7.23 11.63 19.17
N GLN A 43 -6.96 11.12 20.37
CA GLN A 43 -6.09 9.96 20.50
C GLN A 43 -6.72 8.77 19.78
N LEU A 44 -6.04 8.30 18.74
CA LEU A 44 -6.48 7.15 17.97
C LEU A 44 -6.15 5.85 18.74
N PRO A 45 -7.01 4.82 18.70
CA PRO A 45 -6.88 3.62 19.53
C PRO A 45 -5.83 2.61 19.01
N TYR A 46 -4.79 3.08 18.30
CA TYR A 46 -3.79 2.21 17.68
C TYR A 46 -2.61 1.96 18.63
N LYS A 47 -2.14 0.70 18.66
CA LYS A 47 -0.93 0.29 19.38
C LYS A 47 -0.02 -0.47 18.42
N LYS A 48 1.29 -0.32 18.57
CA LYS A 48 2.26 -1.11 17.78
C LYS A 48 2.20 -2.58 18.16
N ARG A 49 2.46 -3.46 17.19
CA ARG A 49 2.70 -4.88 17.44
C ARG A 49 4.10 -5.05 18.06
N THR A 50 4.27 -6.05 18.92
CA THR A 50 5.59 -6.41 19.47
C THR A 50 6.48 -7.05 18.40
N TYR A 51 5.90 -7.91 17.56
CA TYR A 51 6.59 -8.60 16.47
C TYR A 51 5.83 -8.39 15.16
N LEU A 52 6.57 -8.25 14.05
CA LEU A 52 6.00 -8.14 12.71
C LEU A 52 5.60 -9.51 12.15
N LEU A 53 6.41 -10.55 12.42
CA LEU A 53 6.23 -11.91 11.94
C LEU A 53 5.79 -12.85 13.06
N THR A 54 5.01 -13.88 12.71
CA THR A 54 4.76 -15.02 13.59
C THR A 54 6.04 -15.85 13.80
N LYS A 55 6.04 -16.80 14.75
CA LYS A 55 7.20 -17.67 14.99
C LYS A 55 7.57 -18.50 13.74
N ALA A 56 6.55 -19.05 13.06
CA ALA A 56 6.73 -19.84 11.85
C ALA A 56 7.26 -18.98 10.69
N GLU A 57 6.64 -17.83 10.45
CA GLU A 57 7.09 -16.86 9.44
C GLU A 57 8.52 -16.39 9.69
N ARG A 58 8.86 -16.08 10.94
CA ARG A 58 10.23 -15.70 11.30
C ARG A 58 11.22 -16.82 11.03
N SER A 59 10.91 -18.05 11.43
CA SER A 59 11.79 -19.20 11.21
C SER A 59 12.06 -19.43 9.72
N PHE A 60 11.02 -19.33 8.88
CA PHE A 60 11.17 -19.40 7.43
C PHE A 60 11.96 -18.22 6.85
N TYR A 61 11.67 -17.00 7.32
CA TYR A 61 12.38 -15.79 6.89
C TYR A 61 13.88 -15.91 7.06
N GLU A 62 14.37 -16.45 8.19
CA GLU A 62 15.82 -16.62 8.39
C GLU A 62 16.45 -17.52 7.32
N VAL A 63 15.78 -18.63 6.97
CA VAL A 63 16.22 -19.54 5.91
C VAL A 63 16.19 -18.84 4.55
N LEU A 64 15.04 -18.24 4.19
CA LEU A 64 14.86 -17.56 2.92
C LEU A 64 15.85 -16.40 2.73
N ASN A 65 16.07 -15.59 3.77
CA ASN A 65 17.01 -14.48 3.76
C ASN A 65 18.46 -14.97 3.64
N SER A 66 18.81 -16.12 4.21
CA SER A 66 20.14 -16.72 4.03
C SER A 66 20.39 -17.15 2.57
N ILE A 67 19.37 -17.69 1.90
CA ILE A 67 19.42 -18.07 0.47
C ILE A 67 19.54 -16.82 -0.38
N ALA A 68 18.64 -15.84 -0.17
CA ALA A 68 18.62 -14.60 -0.93
C ALA A 68 19.96 -13.85 -0.85
N LYS A 69 20.58 -13.78 0.33
CA LYS A 69 21.92 -13.18 0.49
C LYS A 69 22.98 -13.88 -0.36
N LYS A 70 23.00 -15.22 -0.39
CA LYS A 70 23.94 -16.00 -1.20
C LYS A 70 23.73 -15.79 -2.71
N GLN A 71 22.49 -15.54 -3.12
CA GLN A 71 22.11 -15.32 -4.52
C GLN A 71 22.09 -13.84 -4.94
N ASN A 72 22.56 -12.93 -4.07
CA ASN A 72 22.50 -11.48 -4.30
C ASN A 72 21.08 -10.95 -4.61
N LEU A 73 20.11 -11.40 -3.80
CA LEU A 73 18.70 -11.02 -3.82
C LEU A 73 18.30 -10.35 -2.50
N LYS A 74 17.14 -9.68 -2.49
CA LYS A 74 16.55 -9.05 -1.29
C LYS A 74 15.21 -9.70 -0.96
N VAL A 75 14.89 -9.79 0.35
CA VAL A 75 13.61 -10.28 0.84
C VAL A 75 12.85 -9.16 1.55
N PHE A 76 11.60 -8.95 1.15
CA PHE A 76 10.66 -8.05 1.81
C PHE A 76 9.57 -8.88 2.47
N THR A 77 9.01 -8.40 3.58
CA THR A 77 8.00 -9.14 4.35
C THR A 77 6.67 -8.39 4.38
N LYS A 78 5.55 -9.12 4.47
CA LYS A 78 4.19 -8.57 4.64
C LYS A 78 3.83 -7.49 3.60
N VAL A 79 4.24 -7.70 2.35
CA VAL A 79 4.03 -6.75 1.24
C VAL A 79 2.59 -6.84 0.77
N ARG A 80 1.87 -5.71 0.67
CA ARG A 80 0.49 -5.73 0.19
C ARG A 80 0.46 -6.16 -1.28
N ILE A 81 -0.53 -6.97 -1.67
CA ILE A 81 -0.71 -7.36 -3.08
C ILE A 81 -0.93 -6.11 -3.96
N ALA A 82 -1.61 -5.10 -3.42
CA ALA A 82 -1.82 -3.81 -4.10
C ALA A 82 -0.53 -3.01 -4.37
N ASP A 83 0.59 -3.36 -3.72
CA ASP A 83 1.90 -2.76 -3.99
C ASP A 83 2.74 -3.58 -4.98
N LEU A 84 2.28 -4.80 -5.33
CA LEU A 84 2.94 -5.69 -6.29
C LEU A 84 2.22 -5.71 -7.64
N LEU A 85 0.89 -5.69 -7.62
CA LEU A 85 0.04 -5.82 -8.80
C LEU A 85 -0.73 -4.52 -9.03
N TYR A 86 -0.72 -4.05 -10.28
CA TYR A 86 -1.45 -2.85 -10.68
C TYR A 86 -2.55 -3.19 -11.71
N LEU A 87 -3.63 -2.41 -11.68
CA LEU A 87 -4.67 -2.47 -12.70
C LEU A 87 -4.35 -1.49 -13.84
N PRO A 88 -4.33 -1.93 -15.12
CA PRO A 88 -4.18 -1.05 -16.27
C PRO A 88 -5.19 0.09 -16.30
N LYS A 89 -4.90 1.16 -17.07
CA LYS A 89 -5.74 2.37 -17.12
C LYS A 89 -7.20 2.09 -17.54
N LYS A 90 -7.41 1.18 -18.50
CA LYS A 90 -8.73 0.83 -19.04
C LYS A 90 -9.18 -0.54 -18.51
N VAL A 91 -9.79 -0.54 -17.32
CA VAL A 91 -10.33 -1.76 -16.68
C VAL A 91 -11.76 -1.48 -16.21
N ASN A 92 -12.71 -2.27 -16.69
CA ASN A 92 -14.08 -2.26 -16.17
C ASN A 92 -14.10 -2.77 -14.73
N ASN A 93 -14.97 -2.22 -13.88
CA ASN A 93 -15.06 -2.60 -12.46
C ASN A 93 -13.76 -2.44 -11.66
N ARG A 94 -12.92 -1.45 -12.01
CA ARG A 94 -11.61 -1.18 -11.37
C ARG A 94 -11.67 -1.21 -9.84
N THR A 95 -12.64 -0.51 -9.23
CA THR A 95 -12.81 -0.44 -7.78
C THR A 95 -13.05 -1.81 -7.15
N SER A 96 -13.85 -2.66 -7.81
CA SER A 96 -14.11 -4.02 -7.34
C SER A 96 -12.82 -4.84 -7.31
N TYR A 97 -12.05 -4.84 -8.40
CA TYR A 97 -10.76 -5.54 -8.44
C TYR A 97 -9.75 -4.99 -7.43
N GLN A 98 -9.68 -3.66 -7.28
CA GLN A 98 -8.77 -3.02 -6.32
C GLN A 98 -9.09 -3.44 -4.88
N ASN A 99 -10.37 -3.46 -4.51
CA ASN A 99 -10.82 -3.88 -3.18
C ASN A 99 -10.46 -5.34 -2.89
N ARG A 100 -10.41 -6.21 -3.92
CA ARG A 100 -10.00 -7.60 -3.74
C ARG A 100 -8.54 -7.75 -3.32
N ILE A 101 -7.66 -6.80 -3.61
CA ILE A 101 -6.22 -6.89 -3.28
C ILE A 101 -5.78 -5.95 -2.14
N ASN A 102 -6.51 -4.85 -1.88
CA ASN A 102 -6.13 -3.84 -0.90
C ASN A 102 -5.92 -4.35 0.54
N SER A 103 -6.71 -5.34 0.95
CA SER A 103 -6.65 -5.89 2.31
C SER A 103 -5.80 -7.16 2.40
N LYS A 104 -5.06 -7.51 1.35
CA LYS A 104 -4.26 -8.73 1.27
C LYS A 104 -2.78 -8.41 1.19
N HIS A 105 -1.96 -9.28 1.76
CA HIS A 105 -0.51 -9.22 1.70
C HIS A 105 0.06 -10.59 1.36
N ILE A 106 1.22 -10.59 0.72
CA ILE A 106 2.10 -11.74 0.58
C ILE A 106 3.06 -11.75 1.77
N ASP A 107 3.39 -12.94 2.26
CA ASP A 107 4.29 -13.07 3.42
C ASP A 107 5.70 -12.62 3.09
N PHE A 108 6.25 -13.04 1.94
CA PHE A 108 7.58 -12.64 1.48
C PHE A 108 7.63 -12.31 -0.01
N VAL A 109 8.48 -11.37 -0.39
CA VAL A 109 8.77 -11.07 -1.80
C VAL A 109 10.27 -11.05 -2.00
N ILE A 110 10.75 -11.84 -2.95
CA ILE A 110 12.14 -11.86 -3.39
C ILE A 110 12.27 -10.84 -4.52
N CYS A 111 13.21 -9.90 -4.37
CA CYS A 111 13.50 -8.88 -5.37
C CYS A 111 14.95 -8.94 -5.82
N ASP A 112 15.22 -8.39 -7.00
CA ASP A 112 16.60 -8.09 -7.42
C ASP A 112 17.20 -6.98 -6.53
N THR A 113 18.53 -6.90 -6.50
CA THR A 113 19.25 -5.95 -5.65
C THR A 113 19.37 -4.55 -6.22
N VAL A 114 19.28 -4.39 -7.55
CA VAL A 114 19.56 -3.16 -8.31
C VAL A 114 18.31 -2.26 -8.34
N HIS A 115 17.17 -2.81 -8.76
CA HIS A 115 15.93 -2.06 -8.98
C HIS A 115 14.83 -2.38 -7.97
N ILE A 116 15.03 -3.38 -7.11
CA ILE A 116 14.00 -3.86 -6.16
C ILE A 116 12.77 -4.39 -6.92
N MET A 117 12.95 -4.89 -8.13
CA MET A 117 11.91 -5.50 -8.94
C MET A 117 11.47 -6.81 -8.28
N PRO A 118 10.16 -7.02 -8.06
CA PRO A 118 9.66 -8.28 -7.52
C PRO A 118 9.89 -9.41 -8.53
N LEU A 119 10.59 -10.46 -8.11
CA LEU A 119 10.91 -11.63 -8.93
C LEU A 119 10.02 -12.82 -8.55
N ILE A 120 9.80 -13.03 -7.25
CA ILE A 120 9.01 -14.15 -6.73
C ILE A 120 8.24 -13.68 -5.50
N ALA A 121 6.93 -13.92 -5.48
CA ALA A 121 6.10 -13.83 -4.29
C ALA A 121 6.09 -15.18 -3.57
N VAL A 122 6.15 -15.18 -2.23
CA VAL A 122 6.20 -16.40 -1.42
C VAL A 122 5.15 -16.32 -0.29
N GLU A 123 4.28 -17.32 -0.21
CA GLU A 123 3.27 -17.47 0.87
C GLU A 123 3.54 -18.73 1.70
N LEU A 124 3.34 -18.64 3.02
CA LEU A 124 3.40 -19.79 3.92
C LEU A 124 2.01 -20.36 4.16
N ASP A 125 1.78 -21.60 3.73
CA ASP A 125 0.50 -22.27 3.88
C ASP A 125 0.51 -23.25 5.07
N ASP A 126 -0.25 -22.93 6.12
CA ASP A 126 -0.55 -23.89 7.19
C ASP A 126 -1.61 -24.87 6.68
N SER A 127 -1.23 -26.13 6.49
CA SER A 127 -2.10 -27.19 5.95
C SER A 127 -3.27 -27.57 6.86
N SER A 128 -3.34 -27.05 8.09
CA SER A 128 -4.17 -27.65 9.15
C SER A 128 -5.65 -27.27 9.19
N HIS A 129 -6.15 -26.14 8.67
CA HIS A 129 -7.59 -25.83 8.83
C HIS A 129 -8.22 -24.97 7.71
N GLN A 130 -9.35 -25.50 7.17
CA GLN A 130 -10.36 -24.87 6.30
C GLN A 130 -10.12 -24.91 4.78
N GLN A 131 -10.20 -26.10 4.19
CA GLN A 131 -10.08 -26.33 2.74
C GLN A 131 -11.13 -25.56 1.90
N ALA A 132 -12.43 -25.63 2.21
CA ALA A 132 -13.46 -25.07 1.31
C ALA A 132 -13.44 -23.53 1.20
N LYS A 133 -13.15 -22.80 2.28
CA LYS A 133 -13.13 -21.33 2.31
C LYS A 133 -11.80 -20.72 1.82
N ARG A 134 -10.75 -21.55 1.72
CA ARG A 134 -9.43 -21.20 1.15
C ARG A 134 -9.42 -21.36 -0.35
N VAL A 135 -9.94 -22.46 -0.89
CA VAL A 135 -9.97 -22.78 -2.34
C VAL A 135 -10.41 -21.58 -3.19
N HIS A 136 -11.57 -20.98 -2.92
CA HIS A 136 -12.06 -19.88 -3.75
C HIS A 136 -11.33 -18.55 -3.55
N ARG A 137 -10.70 -18.35 -2.38
CA ARG A 137 -9.85 -17.18 -2.10
C ARG A 137 -8.47 -17.32 -2.73
N ASP A 138 -7.91 -18.52 -2.70
CA ASP A 138 -6.61 -18.86 -3.28
C ASP A 138 -6.66 -18.88 -4.81
N GLU A 139 -7.75 -19.35 -5.41
CA GLU A 139 -7.93 -19.32 -6.87
C GLU A 139 -7.76 -17.92 -7.46
N PHE A 140 -8.35 -16.89 -6.81
CA PHE A 140 -8.20 -15.52 -7.28
C PHE A 140 -6.75 -15.03 -7.17
N VAL A 141 -6.09 -15.27 -6.03
CA VAL A 141 -4.72 -14.79 -5.82
C VAL A 141 -3.78 -15.48 -6.81
N ASN A 142 -3.87 -16.81 -6.92
CA ASN A 142 -3.11 -17.59 -7.89
C ASN A 142 -3.32 -17.07 -9.32
N LYS A 143 -4.57 -16.82 -9.71
CA LYS A 143 -4.87 -16.26 -11.03
C LYS A 143 -4.33 -14.84 -11.21
N ALA A 144 -4.46 -13.98 -10.20
CA ALA A 144 -3.99 -12.60 -10.27
C ALA A 144 -2.46 -12.52 -10.45
N PHE A 145 -1.69 -13.32 -9.68
CA PHE A 145 -0.24 -13.40 -9.81
C PHE A 145 0.19 -13.99 -11.15
N LYS A 146 -0.47 -15.08 -11.58
CA LYS A 146 -0.23 -15.70 -12.89
C LYS A 146 -0.49 -14.72 -14.04
N ASP A 147 -1.65 -14.07 -14.06
CA ASP A 147 -2.01 -13.12 -15.13
C ASP A 147 -1.13 -11.87 -15.11
N ALA A 148 -0.55 -11.51 -13.95
CA ALA A 148 0.40 -10.41 -13.82
C ALA A 148 1.85 -10.80 -14.13
N GLY A 149 2.14 -12.08 -14.38
CA GLY A 149 3.49 -12.55 -14.68
C GLY A 149 4.45 -12.54 -13.48
N LEU A 150 3.94 -12.50 -12.25
CA LEU A 150 4.74 -12.58 -11.03
C LEU A 150 4.58 -13.98 -10.42
N PRO A 151 5.61 -14.84 -10.45
CA PRO A 151 5.55 -16.17 -9.85
C PRO A 151 5.15 -16.13 -8.37
N LEU A 152 4.22 -17.01 -7.99
CA LEU A 152 3.77 -17.20 -6.61
C LEU A 152 4.17 -18.61 -6.13
N LEU A 153 5.13 -18.66 -5.22
CA LEU A 153 5.63 -19.87 -4.58
C LEU A 153 4.92 -20.09 -3.23
N ARG A 154 4.20 -21.19 -3.09
CA ARG A 154 3.50 -21.55 -1.85
C ARG A 154 4.28 -22.63 -1.11
N ILE A 155 4.73 -22.32 0.10
CA ILE A 155 5.55 -23.21 0.91
C ILE A 155 4.72 -23.69 2.11
N PRO A 156 4.53 -25.02 2.29
CA PRO A 156 3.87 -25.53 3.48
C PRO A 156 4.65 -25.17 4.74
N VAL A 157 3.94 -24.79 5.80
CA VAL A 157 4.58 -24.55 7.11
C VAL A 157 5.18 -25.86 7.63
N LYS A 158 6.49 -25.86 7.87
CA LYS A 158 7.27 -27.00 8.38
C LYS A 158 8.10 -26.60 9.60
N GLN A 159 8.50 -27.59 10.40
CA GLN A 159 9.42 -27.37 11.54
C GLN A 159 10.82 -26.95 11.07
N SER A 160 11.23 -27.39 9.89
CA SER A 160 12.49 -27.05 9.25
C SER A 160 12.32 -26.99 7.73
N TYR A 161 13.21 -26.23 7.09
CA TYR A 161 13.22 -26.04 5.64
C TYR A 161 14.60 -26.43 5.10
N SER A 162 14.63 -27.23 4.04
CA SER A 162 15.87 -27.59 3.36
C SER A 162 16.34 -26.41 2.52
N VAL A 163 17.52 -25.88 2.85
CA VAL A 163 18.16 -24.80 2.10
C VAL A 163 18.36 -25.20 0.65
N ILE A 164 18.77 -26.46 0.40
CA ILE A 164 19.08 -26.97 -0.93
C ILE A 164 17.81 -27.06 -1.77
N GLU A 165 16.73 -27.62 -1.22
CA GLU A 165 15.45 -27.75 -1.95
C GLU A 165 14.88 -26.38 -2.29
N LEU A 166 14.82 -25.46 -1.32
CA LEU A 166 14.26 -24.13 -1.53
C LEU A 166 15.11 -23.30 -2.50
N THR A 167 16.44 -23.46 -2.46
CA THR A 167 17.35 -22.85 -3.46
C THR A 167 17.03 -23.37 -4.86
N GLY A 168 16.88 -24.68 -5.03
CA GLY A 168 16.56 -25.28 -6.33
C GLY A 168 15.19 -24.88 -6.87
N GLU A 169 14.19 -24.65 -6.01
CA GLU A 169 12.89 -24.10 -6.41
C GLU A 169 13.02 -22.64 -6.89
N ILE A 170 13.74 -21.81 -6.14
CA ILE A 170 13.99 -20.41 -6.52
C ILE A 170 14.75 -20.34 -7.85
N ASP A 171 15.82 -21.11 -8.01
CA ASP A 171 16.63 -21.13 -9.23
C ASP A 171 15.83 -21.55 -10.46
N ARG A 172 14.95 -22.56 -10.31
CA ARG A 172 14.05 -23.01 -11.38
C ARG A 172 13.10 -21.90 -11.84
N ILE A 173 12.61 -21.08 -10.91
CA ILE A 173 11.72 -19.96 -11.22
C ILE A 173 12.51 -18.81 -11.86
N LEU A 174 13.71 -18.52 -11.36
CA LEU A 174 14.56 -17.42 -11.87
C LEU A 174 15.25 -17.73 -13.21
N SER A 175 15.28 -19.00 -13.62
CA SER A 175 15.91 -19.45 -14.87
C SER A 175 14.89 -19.85 -15.96
N PRO A 176 14.04 -18.94 -16.48
CA PRO A 176 13.03 -19.28 -17.48
C PRO A 176 13.61 -19.68 -18.86
N ALA A 177 14.93 -19.55 -19.07
CA ALA A 177 15.62 -19.70 -20.35
C ALA A 177 15.67 -21.11 -20.97
N GLN A 178 14.89 -22.10 -20.47
CA GLN A 178 14.75 -23.41 -21.12
C GLN A 178 13.31 -23.76 -21.55
N ASN A 179 12.31 -22.94 -21.24
CA ASN A 179 10.91 -23.24 -21.60
C ASN A 179 10.30 -22.33 -22.69
N GLU A 180 11.00 -21.28 -23.16
CA GLU A 180 10.50 -20.38 -24.21
C GLU A 180 11.03 -20.68 -25.63
N VAL A 181 12.03 -21.56 -25.77
CA VAL A 181 12.60 -21.93 -27.10
C VAL A 181 11.66 -22.84 -27.91
N ALA A 182 10.59 -23.39 -27.30
CA ALA A 182 9.62 -24.26 -27.97
C ALA A 182 8.32 -23.56 -28.43
N ALA A 183 8.17 -22.25 -28.21
CA ALA A 183 6.89 -21.55 -28.44
C ALA A 183 6.97 -20.29 -29.31
N ALA A 184 8.06 -20.07 -30.05
CA ALA A 184 8.10 -19.06 -31.09
C ALA A 184 7.63 -19.65 -32.44
N PRO A 185 6.58 -19.12 -33.09
CA PRO A 185 6.37 -19.38 -34.50
C PRO A 185 7.39 -18.58 -35.31
N GLU A 186 8.14 -19.33 -36.11
CA GLU A 186 8.95 -18.85 -37.23
C GLU A 186 8.15 -17.95 -38.20
N HIS A 187 8.87 -16.95 -38.72
CA HIS A 187 8.70 -16.36 -40.04
C HIS A 187 7.37 -15.69 -40.44
N VAL A 188 7.40 -14.35 -40.50
CA VAL A 188 6.92 -13.63 -41.69
C VAL A 188 8.01 -12.66 -42.16
N LYS A 189 8.83 -13.13 -43.11
CA LYS A 189 9.50 -12.30 -44.11
C LYS A 189 8.91 -12.68 -45.46
N THR A 190 8.30 -11.73 -46.15
CA THR A 190 8.29 -11.49 -47.62
C THR A 190 7.32 -10.34 -47.89
N ARG A 191 7.80 -9.16 -48.34
CA ARG A 191 7.89 -8.75 -49.75
C ARG A 191 6.57 -8.93 -50.52
N THR A 192 5.81 -7.85 -50.66
CA THR A 192 5.46 -7.25 -51.97
C THR A 192 5.12 -5.79 -51.75
#